data_AF-B9E6J4-F1
#
_entry.id   AF-B9E6J4-F1
#
_cell.length_a   1.000
_cell.length_b   1.000
_cell.length_c   1.000
_cell.angle_alpha   90.00
_cell.angle_beta   90.00
_cell.angle_gamma   90.00
#
_symmetry.space_group_name_H-M   'P 1'
#
loop_
_entity.id
_entity.type
_entity.pdbx_description
1 polymer ?
#
loop_
_entity_poly.entity_id
_entity_poly.type
_entity_poly.pdbx_seq_one_letter_code
_entity_poly.pdbx_strand_id
1 'polypeptide(L)'
;MNKLSTVLQPTGVEVSRLNYAGTADPYIVWFIYNENGEAFAENVEIETGYYIQVDIYTKGDFTSLYKQVLELMTAAGYYRTFTTETYEADTKLNHKIIRFKYVESSQN
;
A
#
# COMPACT_ATOMS: atom_id res chain seq x y z
N MET A 1 -3.38 13.27 -3.38
CA MET A 1 -2.83 12.04 -2.74
C MET A 1 -1.35 12.21 -2.33
N ASN A 2 -0.95 11.84 -1.09
CA ASN A 2 0.47 11.85 -0.66
C ASN A 2 1.30 10.77 -1.38
N LYS A 3 2.56 11.05 -1.73
CA LYS A 3 3.47 10.05 -2.31
C LYS A 3 3.70 8.91 -1.32
N LEU A 4 3.33 7.68 -1.71
CA LEU A 4 3.45 6.49 -0.84
C LEU A 4 4.86 6.24 -0.32
N SER A 5 5.88 6.51 -1.13
CA SER A 5 7.28 6.42 -0.71
C SER A 5 7.60 7.34 0.48
N THR A 6 6.94 8.50 0.57
CA THR A 6 7.09 9.44 1.69
C THR A 6 6.29 8.99 2.90
N VAL A 7 5.05 8.51 2.71
CA VAL A 7 4.20 7.99 3.79
C VAL A 7 4.88 6.82 4.51
N LEU A 8 5.56 5.94 3.76
CA LEU A 8 6.19 4.74 4.29
C LEU A 8 7.65 4.94 4.69
N GLN A 9 8.26 6.10 4.41
CA GLN A 9 9.64 6.40 4.79
C GLN A 9 9.94 6.18 6.30
N PRO A 10 9.04 6.52 7.24
CA PRO A 10 9.28 6.32 8.68
C PRO A 10 9.43 4.85 9.11
N THR A 11 9.09 3.89 8.24
CA THR A 11 9.35 2.47 8.52
C THR A 11 10.85 2.14 8.59
N GLY A 12 11.70 2.96 7.97
CA GLY A 12 13.15 2.69 7.84
C GLY A 12 13.48 1.55 6.89
N VAL A 13 12.48 1.00 6.20
CA VAL A 13 12.60 -0.13 5.28
C VAL A 13 12.68 0.38 3.84
N GLU A 14 13.37 -0.35 2.96
CA GLU A 14 13.39 -0.01 1.54
C GLU A 14 12.00 -0.16 0.91
N VAL A 15 11.53 0.90 0.25
CA VAL A 15 10.21 0.97 -0.39
C VAL A 15 10.39 1.15 -1.89
N SER A 16 9.74 0.29 -2.67
CA SER A 16 9.80 0.31 -4.13
C SER A 16 8.41 0.28 -4.75
N ARG A 17 8.29 0.78 -5.99
CA ARG A 17 7.03 0.76 -6.75
C ARG A 17 7.10 -0.34 -7.81
N LEU A 18 6.05 -1.15 -7.93
CA LEU A 18 5.89 -2.28 -8.87
C LEU A 18 6.82 -3.48 -8.64
N ASN A 19 8.13 -3.28 -8.45
CA ASN A 19 9.10 -4.35 -8.25
C ASN A 19 10.25 -3.91 -7.34
N TYR A 20 10.91 -4.88 -6.73
CA TYR A 20 12.10 -4.70 -5.90
C TYR A 20 13.26 -5.55 -6.46
N ALA A 21 14.41 -4.92 -6.70
CA ALA A 21 15.61 -5.57 -7.25
C ALA A 21 16.81 -5.54 -6.27
N GLY A 22 16.60 -5.06 -5.04
CA GLY A 22 17.62 -5.00 -4.01
C GLY A 22 17.73 -6.28 -3.19
N THR A 23 18.44 -6.20 -2.06
CA THR A 23 18.71 -7.34 -1.18
C THR A 23 18.32 -7.11 0.27
N ALA A 24 17.60 -6.02 0.58
CA ALA A 24 17.14 -5.73 1.94
C ALA A 24 16.14 -6.77 2.43
N ASP A 25 16.10 -6.97 3.74
CA ASP A 25 15.13 -7.82 4.44
C ASP A 25 14.85 -7.18 5.81
N PRO A 26 13.63 -6.70 6.08
CA PRO A 26 12.46 -6.69 5.20
C PRO A 26 12.56 -5.66 4.05
N TYR A 27 11.65 -5.74 3.08
CA TYR A 27 11.39 -4.69 2.08
C TYR A 27 9.90 -4.53 1.79
N ILE A 28 9.51 -3.38 1.20
CA ILE A 28 8.13 -3.06 0.82
C ILE A 28 8.03 -2.81 -0.69
N VAL A 29 7.00 -3.39 -1.30
CA VAL A 29 6.56 -3.06 -2.67
C VAL A 29 5.16 -2.47 -2.59
N TRP A 30 4.89 -1.44 -3.39
CA TRP A 30 3.53 -0.92 -3.54
C TRP A 30 3.16 -0.66 -5.00
N PHE A 31 1.86 -0.70 -5.27
CA PHE A 31 1.30 -0.36 -6.56
C PHE A 31 -0.18 0.01 -6.46
N ILE A 32 -0.66 0.77 -7.45
CA ILE A 32 -2.09 1.04 -7.64
C ILE A 32 -2.59 -0.02 -8.60
N TYR A 33 -3.51 -0.87 -8.16
CA TYR A 33 -4.07 -1.96 -8.97
C TYR A 33 -5.39 -1.58 -9.64
N ASN A 34 -6.01 -0.49 -9.18
CA ASN A 34 -7.21 0.06 -9.79
C ASN A 34 -7.32 1.57 -9.46
N GLU A 35 -7.84 2.33 -10.42
CA GLU A 35 -8.11 3.75 -10.31
C GLU A 35 -9.36 4.02 -11.14
N ASN A 36 -10.42 4.53 -10.50
CA ASN A 36 -11.70 4.76 -11.15
C ASN A 36 -12.54 5.80 -10.41
N GLY A 37 -13.50 6.39 -11.11
CA GLY A 37 -14.51 7.25 -10.49
C GLY A 37 -15.36 6.50 -9.46
N GLU A 38 -15.53 7.13 -8.31
CA GLU A 38 -16.33 6.66 -7.17
C GLU A 38 -17.69 7.36 -7.13
N ALA A 39 -17.74 8.62 -7.57
CA ALA A 39 -18.95 9.42 -7.63
C ALA A 39 -18.96 10.33 -8.86
N PHE A 40 -20.16 10.60 -9.36
CA PHE A 40 -20.39 11.40 -10.56
C PHE A 40 -21.55 12.38 -10.33
N ALA A 41 -21.41 13.60 -10.85
CA ALA A 41 -22.48 14.60 -10.93
C ALA A 41 -22.55 15.12 -12.37
N GLU A 42 -23.75 15.17 -12.96
CA GLU A 42 -23.94 15.59 -14.36
C GLU A 42 -23.03 14.87 -15.37
N ASN A 43 -22.75 13.58 -15.14
CA ASN A 43 -21.81 12.74 -15.92
C ASN A 43 -20.33 13.19 -15.85
N VAL A 44 -19.98 14.05 -14.91
CA VAL A 44 -18.61 14.42 -14.58
C VAL A 44 -18.19 13.69 -13.31
N GLU A 45 -17.02 13.06 -13.33
CA GLU A 45 -16.43 12.45 -12.13
C GLU A 45 -16.16 13.53 -11.08
N ILE A 46 -16.66 13.32 -9.85
CA ILE A 46 -16.47 14.25 -8.74
C ILE A 46 -15.62 13.65 -7.61
N GLU A 47 -15.43 12.33 -7.61
CA GLU A 47 -14.53 11.63 -6.70
C GLU A 47 -13.78 10.54 -7.45
N THR A 48 -12.47 10.48 -7.28
CA THR A 48 -11.59 9.44 -7.82
C THR A 48 -11.15 8.50 -6.70
N GLY A 49 -11.38 7.21 -6.87
CA GLY A 49 -10.94 6.15 -5.98
C GLY A 49 -9.62 5.56 -6.45
N TYR A 50 -8.62 5.60 -5.57
CA TYR A 50 -7.34 4.91 -5.76
C TYR A 50 -7.32 3.65 -4.92
N TYR A 51 -7.00 2.52 -5.55
CA TYR A 51 -6.91 1.21 -4.91
C TYR A 51 -5.47 0.74 -4.90
N ILE A 52 -4.90 0.65 -3.71
CA ILE A 52 -3.47 0.45 -3.49
C ILE A 52 -3.25 -0.92 -2.88
N GLN A 53 -2.23 -1.63 -3.32
CA GLN A 53 -1.65 -2.76 -2.60
C GLN A 53 -0.27 -2.36 -2.05
N VAL A 54 -0.04 -2.68 -0.78
CA VAL A 54 1.24 -2.57 -0.09
C VAL A 54 1.61 -3.96 0.40
N ASP A 55 2.72 -4.47 -0.11
CA ASP A 55 3.25 -5.79 0.16
C ASP A 55 4.51 -5.66 1.02
N ILE A 56 4.56 -6.40 2.13
CA ILE A 56 5.77 -6.55 2.95
C ILE A 56 6.34 -7.93 2.69
N TYR A 57 7.62 -7.97 2.39
CA TYR A 57 8.38 -9.20 2.18
C TYR A 57 9.49 -9.30 3.22
N THR A 58 9.64 -10.48 3.83
CA THR A 58 10.72 -10.73 4.79
C THR A 58 10.98 -12.22 5.00
N LYS A 59 12.19 -12.61 5.43
CA LYS A 59 12.40 -13.97 5.98
C LYS A 59 11.95 -14.10 7.43
N GLY A 60 11.72 -12.98 8.13
CA GLY A 60 11.38 -12.92 9.55
C GLY A 60 9.90 -12.68 9.84
N ASP A 61 9.62 -12.16 11.03
CA ASP A 61 8.28 -11.72 11.43
C ASP A 61 8.00 -10.30 10.91
N PHE A 62 6.86 -10.11 10.26
CA PHE A 62 6.42 -8.81 9.74
C PHE A 62 5.44 -8.09 10.68
N THR A 63 5.11 -8.62 11.87
CA THR A 63 3.98 -8.16 12.68
C THR A 63 4.13 -6.69 13.10
N SER A 64 5.32 -6.29 13.56
CA SER A 64 5.59 -4.90 13.97
C SER A 64 5.57 -3.94 12.77
N LEU A 65 6.20 -4.33 11.66
CA LEU A 65 6.24 -3.54 10.44
C LEU A 65 4.83 -3.37 9.85
N TYR A 66 4.02 -4.43 9.86
CA TYR A 66 2.62 -4.38 9.44
C TYR A 66 1.80 -3.37 10.24
N LYS A 67 1.93 -3.36 11.57
CA LYS A 67 1.24 -2.39 12.44
C LYS A 67 1.66 -0.96 12.09
N GLN A 68 2.95 -0.73 11.89
CA GLN A 68 3.49 0.57 11.53
C GLN A 68 2.98 1.02 10.15
N VAL A 69 2.95 0.14 9.15
CA VAL A 69 2.40 0.44 7.82
C VAL A 69 0.92 0.81 7.92
N LEU A 70 0.12 0.10 8.71
CA LEU A 70 -1.29 0.45 8.92
C LEU A 70 -1.45 1.83 9.53
N GLU A 71 -0.68 2.15 10.57
CA GLU A 71 -0.73 3.44 11.25
C GLU A 71 -0.38 4.58 10.29
N LEU A 72 0.74 4.46 9.56
CA LEU A 72 1.19 5.47 8.60
C LEU A 72 0.20 5.68 7.46
N MET A 73 -0.32 4.59 6.88
CA MET A 73 -1.31 4.67 5.80
C MET A 73 -2.62 5.29 6.30
N THR A 74 -3.09 4.93 7.50
CA THR A 74 -4.32 5.50 8.08
C THR A 74 -4.16 6.98 8.40
N ALA A 75 -3.03 7.37 9.00
CA ALA A 75 -2.70 8.77 9.26
C ALA A 75 -2.61 9.61 7.98
N ALA A 76 -2.24 9.00 6.86
CA ALA A 76 -2.20 9.64 5.55
C ALA A 76 -3.54 9.66 4.80
N GLY A 77 -4.65 9.21 5.42
CA GLY A 77 -6.00 9.26 4.87
C GLY A 77 -6.43 8.01 4.08
N TYR A 78 -5.60 6.97 4.03
CA TYR A 78 -5.95 5.70 3.40
C TYR A 78 -6.71 4.81 4.39
N TYR A 79 -7.60 3.95 3.92
CA TYR A 79 -8.26 2.96 4.77
C TYR A 79 -8.10 1.55 4.22
N ARG A 80 -7.86 0.58 5.11
CA ARG A 80 -7.65 -0.82 4.73
C ARG A 80 -8.95 -1.45 4.25
N THR A 81 -8.90 -2.10 3.09
CA THR A 81 -10.02 -2.83 2.50
C THR A 81 -9.81 -4.34 2.54
N PHE A 82 -8.55 -4.80 2.61
CA PHE A 82 -8.22 -6.22 2.65
C PHE A 82 -6.84 -6.47 3.26
N THR A 83 -6.65 -7.64 3.87
CA THR A 83 -5.32 -8.15 4.21
C THR A 83 -5.30 -9.67 4.21
N THR A 84 -4.19 -10.25 3.78
CA THR A 84 -3.90 -11.69 3.90
C THR A 84 -2.39 -11.87 3.99
N GLU A 85 -1.93 -13.09 4.20
CA GLU A 85 -0.51 -13.44 4.24
C GLU A 85 -0.28 -14.79 3.60
N THR A 86 0.91 -14.96 3.04
CA THR A 86 1.34 -16.20 2.40
C THR A 86 2.84 -16.40 2.60
N TYR A 87 3.30 -17.61 2.28
CA TYR A 87 4.71 -17.93 2.19
C TYR A 87 5.07 -18.21 0.74
N GLU A 88 6.04 -17.47 0.21
CA GLU A 88 6.55 -17.66 -1.14
C GLU A 88 7.59 -18.78 -1.16
N ALA A 89 7.22 -19.93 -1.72
CA ALA A 89 8.07 -21.12 -1.69
C ALA A 89 9.39 -20.94 -2.45
N ASP A 90 9.43 -20.12 -3.49
CA ASP A 90 10.63 -19.95 -4.33
C ASP A 90 11.64 -19.00 -3.70
N THR A 91 11.18 -17.86 -3.18
CA THR A 91 12.01 -16.82 -2.55
C THR A 91 12.27 -17.09 -1.06
N LYS A 92 11.49 -18.01 -0.46
CA LYS A 92 11.48 -18.33 0.97
C LYS A 92 11.08 -17.14 1.84
N LEU A 93 10.22 -16.25 1.32
CA LEU A 93 9.78 -15.05 2.01
C LEU A 93 8.37 -15.22 2.58
N ASN A 94 8.19 -14.75 3.81
CA ASN A 94 6.89 -14.40 4.35
C ASN A 94 6.41 -13.13 3.63
N HIS A 95 5.19 -13.19 3.11
CA HIS A 95 4.60 -12.14 2.30
C HIS A 95 3.28 -11.67 2.93
N LYS A 96 3.27 -10.44 3.43
CA LYS A 96 2.07 -9.77 3.95
C LYS A 96 1.48 -8.89 2.86
N ILE A 97 0.22 -9.15 2.50
CA ILE A 97 -0.52 -8.40 1.50
C ILE A 97 -1.52 -7.49 2.21
N ILE A 98 -1.52 -6.20 1.89
CA ILE A 98 -2.42 -5.22 2.48
C ILE A 98 -2.98 -4.36 1.36
N ARG A 99 -4.31 -4.26 1.26
CA ARG A 99 -4.95 -3.35 0.31
C ARG A 99 -5.59 -2.19 1.04
N PHE A 100 -5.42 -1.02 0.46
CA PHE A 100 -5.98 0.23 0.92
C PHE A 100 -6.79 0.89 -0.18
N LYS A 101 -7.68 1.79 0.22
CA LYS A 101 -8.35 2.73 -0.66
C LYS A 101 -8.14 4.15 -0.17
N TYR A 102 -8.04 5.08 -1.12
CA TYR A 102 -8.07 6.53 -0.89
C TYR A 102 -9.06 7.13 -1.87
N VAL A 103 -9.90 8.05 -1.39
CA VAL A 103 -10.86 8.77 -2.23
C VAL A 103 -10.44 10.22 -2.26
N GLU A 104 -10.21 10.74 -3.45
CA GLU A 104 -9.89 12.14 -3.70
C GLU A 104 -11.13 12.82 -4.26
N SER A 105 -11.62 13.86 -3.60
CA SER A 105 -12.70 14.67 -4.15
C SER A 105 -12.14 15.77 -5.03
N SER A 106 -12.72 15.94 -6.21
CA SER A 106 -12.46 17.04 -7.14
C SER A 106 -13.21 18.33 -6.76
N GLN A 107 -14.08 18.27 -5.75
CA GLN A 107 -14.80 19.43 -5.22
C GLN A 107 -13.89 20.16 -4.20
N ASN A 108 -13.01 21.02 -4.69
CA ASN A 108 -12.28 22.01 -3.90
C ASN A 108 -12.61 23.42 -4.39
#